data_AF-G7GX60-F1
#
_entry.id   AF-G7GX60-F1
#
_cell.length_a   1.000
_cell.length_b   1.000
_cell.length_c   1.000
_cell.angle_alpha   90.00
_cell.angle_beta   90.00
_cell.angle_gamma   90.00
#
_symmetry.space_group_name_H-M   'P 1'
#
loop_
_entity.id
_entity.type
_entity.pdbx_description
1 polymer ?
#
loop_
_entity_poly.entity_id
_entity_poly.type
_entity_poly.pdbx_seq_one_letter_code
_entity_poly.pdbx_strand_id
1 'polypeptide(L)'
;MRSRFAAFRDGDRDWLLTTWHSSTRPDSLDLSDNPVWRGLQIVDTEGGGPDDDTGIVEFRATYLTPDGTIGVLHERSRFVRENGQWFYVDGTFD
;
A
#
# COMPACT_ATOMS: atom_id res chain seq x y z
N MET A 1 -5.83 1.94 -0.48
CA MET A 1 -4.49 2.10 -1.08
C MET A 1 -3.91 3.52 -1.03
N ARG A 2 -4.58 4.57 -1.55
CA ARG A 2 -4.00 5.94 -1.61
C ARG A 2 -3.48 6.48 -0.27
N SER A 3 -4.21 6.24 0.83
CA SER A 3 -3.77 6.62 2.18
C SER A 3 -2.50 5.89 2.62
N ARG A 4 -2.39 4.58 2.34
CA ARG A 4 -1.17 3.80 2.62
C ARG A 4 0.02 4.30 1.82
N PHE A 5 -0.15 4.66 0.56
CA PHE A 5 0.94 5.28 -0.22
C PHE A 5 1.40 6.61 0.38
N ALA A 6 0.48 7.47 0.81
CA ALA A 6 0.85 8.71 1.50
C ALA A 6 1.63 8.42 2.80
N ALA A 7 1.20 7.43 3.58
CA ALA A 7 1.92 7.02 4.78
C ALA A 7 3.32 6.46 4.48
N PHE A 8 3.50 5.67 3.41
CA PHE A 8 4.85 5.29 2.95
C PHE A 8 5.66 6.53 2.55
N ARG A 9 5.10 7.45 1.76
CA ARG A 9 5.81 8.68 1.36
C ARG A 9 6.22 9.54 2.56
N ASP A 10 5.37 9.64 3.57
CA ASP A 10 5.53 10.54 4.71
C ASP A 10 6.23 9.85 5.90
N GLY A 11 6.53 8.54 5.80
CA GLY A 11 7.16 7.75 6.86
C GLY A 11 6.23 7.42 8.04
N ASP A 12 4.92 7.48 7.85
CA ASP A 12 3.91 7.21 8.89
C ASP A 12 3.72 5.70 9.12
N ARG A 13 4.64 5.14 9.92
CA ARG A 13 4.65 3.73 10.31
C ARG A 13 3.37 3.32 11.04
N ASP A 14 2.85 4.19 11.92
CA ASP A 14 1.71 3.86 12.76
C ASP A 14 0.44 3.70 11.91
N TRP A 15 0.24 4.57 10.92
CA TRP A 15 -0.84 4.40 9.96
C TRP A 15 -0.71 3.11 9.15
N LEU A 16 0.50 2.76 8.72
CA LEU A 16 0.73 1.53 7.97
C LEU A 16 0.42 0.29 8.80
N LEU A 17 0.82 0.25 10.08
CA LEU A 17 0.54 -0.86 10.98
C LEU A 17 -0.94 -0.94 11.42
N THR A 18 -1.60 0.20 11.64
CA THR A 18 -3.02 0.23 12.04
C THR A 18 -3.96 -0.14 10.89
N THR A 19 -3.55 0.10 9.64
CA THR A 19 -4.31 -0.28 8.43
C THR A 19 -3.84 -1.57 7.77
N TRP A 20 -2.97 -2.34 8.43
CA TRP A 20 -2.57 -3.69 8.02
C TRP A 20 -3.38 -4.72 8.79
N HIS A 21 -3.92 -5.69 8.07
CA HIS A 21 -4.71 -6.76 8.66
C HIS A 21 -3.85 -7.60 9.62
N SER A 22 -4.39 -7.93 10.80
CA SER A 22 -3.65 -8.56 11.88
C SER A 22 -3.06 -9.93 11.50
N SER A 23 -3.66 -10.64 10.54
CA SER A 23 -3.19 -11.96 10.12
C SER A 23 -1.89 -11.95 9.32
N THR A 24 -1.52 -10.80 8.74
CA THR A 24 -0.34 -10.66 7.86
C THR A 24 0.54 -9.46 8.24
N ARG A 25 0.11 -8.67 9.22
CA ARG A 25 0.86 -7.53 9.72
C ARG A 25 2.16 -7.99 10.39
N PRO A 26 3.32 -7.43 10.02
CA PRO A 26 4.56 -7.72 10.73
C PRO A 26 4.55 -7.09 12.14
N ASP A 27 5.26 -7.71 13.10
CA ASP A 27 5.41 -7.20 14.47
C ASP A 27 6.08 -5.82 14.50
N SER A 28 6.97 -5.56 13.55
CA SER A 28 7.64 -4.28 13.36
C SER A 28 7.79 -3.96 11.88
N LEU A 29 7.70 -2.67 11.56
CA LEU A 29 7.92 -2.15 10.21
C LEU A 29 9.09 -1.18 10.24
N ASP A 30 10.17 -1.51 9.55
CA ASP A 30 11.30 -0.62 9.34
C ASP A 30 11.14 0.13 8.02
N LEU A 31 11.34 1.44 8.06
CA LEU A 31 11.23 2.34 6.90
C LEU A 31 12.56 3.08 6.65
N SER A 32 13.68 2.64 7.25
CA SER A 32 15.00 3.27 7.04
C SER A 32 15.42 3.29 5.56
N ASP A 33 15.07 2.24 4.83
CA ASP A 33 15.40 2.05 3.41
C ASP A 33 14.26 2.47 2.47
N ASN A 34 13.24 3.14 3.00
CA ASN A 34 12.10 3.58 2.24
C ASN A 34 12.53 4.61 1.18
N PRO A 35 12.24 4.39 -0.11
CA PRO A 35 12.74 5.26 -1.16
C PRO A 35 11.99 6.59 -1.19
N VAL A 36 12.50 7.55 -1.96
CA VAL A 36 11.81 8.83 -2.16
C VAL A 36 10.66 8.64 -3.14
N TRP A 37 9.46 8.38 -2.62
CA TRP A 37 8.24 8.22 -3.40
C TRP A 37 7.88 9.51 -4.16
N ARG A 38 7.53 9.39 -5.43
CA ARG A 38 7.20 10.50 -6.33
C ARG A 38 5.76 10.50 -6.81
N GLY A 39 5.15 9.33 -6.97
CA GLY A 39 3.79 9.25 -7.49
C GLY A 39 3.15 7.90 -7.31
N LEU A 40 1.82 7.91 -7.38
CA LEU A 40 0.96 6.74 -7.35
C LEU A 40 -0.01 6.82 -8.52
N GLN A 41 -0.01 5.80 -9.36
CA GLN A 41 -1.00 5.56 -10.40
C GLN A 41 -1.82 4.33 -10.03
N ILE A 42 -3.15 4.46 -9.96
CA ILE A 42 -4.03 3.30 -9.88
C ILE A 42 -4.23 2.78 -11.31
N VAL A 43 -3.95 1.49 -11.51
CA VAL A 43 -4.07 0.80 -12.79
C VAL A 43 -5.46 0.17 -12.90
N ASP A 44 -5.88 -0.55 -11.86
CA ASP A 44 -7.13 -1.29 -11.82
C ASP A 44 -7.68 -1.40 -10.39
N THR A 45 -8.98 -1.63 -10.27
CA THR A 45 -9.67 -1.90 -9.00
C THR A 45 -10.77 -2.93 -9.22
N GLU A 46 -10.83 -3.93 -8.34
CA GLU A 46 -11.93 -4.91 -8.30
C GLU A 46 -12.58 -4.89 -6.91
N GLY A 47 -13.91 -4.78 -6.86
CA GLY A 47 -14.64 -4.60 -5.60
C GLY A 47 -14.26 -3.29 -4.89
N GLY A 48 -14.29 -3.28 -3.56
CA GLY A 48 -13.97 -2.10 -2.76
C GLY A 48 -15.06 -1.02 -2.76
N GLY A 49 -16.25 -1.32 -3.26
CA GLY A 49 -17.42 -0.46 -3.19
C GLY A 49 -18.02 -0.36 -1.78
N PRO A 50 -19.06 0.48 -1.59
CA PRO A 50 -19.72 0.68 -0.30
C PRO A 50 -20.35 -0.57 0.31
N ASP A 51 -20.65 -1.59 -0.50
CA ASP A 51 -21.29 -2.84 -0.05
C ASP A 51 -20.33 -4.03 -0.09
N ASP A 52 -19.08 -3.83 -0.52
CA ASP A 52 -18.09 -4.90 -0.62
C ASP A 52 -17.29 -5.04 0.67
N ASP A 53 -17.02 -6.29 1.06
CA ASP A 53 -16.14 -6.61 2.19
C ASP A 53 -14.73 -7.00 1.78
N THR A 54 -14.47 -7.07 0.48
CA THR A 54 -13.14 -7.31 -0.10
C THR A 54 -12.89 -6.38 -1.28
N GLY A 55 -11.63 -6.08 -1.54
CA GLY A 55 -11.25 -5.30 -2.71
C GLY A 55 -9.82 -5.56 -3.13
N ILE A 56 -9.55 -5.32 -4.40
CA ILE A 56 -8.21 -5.39 -4.99
C ILE A 56 -7.89 -4.02 -5.58
N VAL A 57 -6.65 -3.59 -5.39
CA VAL A 57 -6.11 -2.39 -6.03
C VAL A 57 -4.79 -2.73 -6.70
N GLU A 58 -4.74 -2.58 -8.01
CA GLU A 58 -3.51 -2.65 -8.78
C GLU A 58 -2.97 -1.24 -9.00
N PHE A 59 -1.68 -1.05 -8.75
CA PHE A 59 -1.07 0.26 -8.84
C PHE A 59 0.39 0.22 -9.27
N ARG A 60 0.85 1.37 -9.75
CA ARG A 60 2.26 1.68 -9.98
C ARG A 60 2.67 2.82 -9.09
N ALA A 61 3.73 2.62 -8.31
CA ALA A 61 4.33 3.65 -7.48
C ALA A 61 5.72 4.01 -8.01
N THR A 62 5.92 5.27 -8.36
CA THR A 62 7.21 5.78 -8.84
C THR A 62 8.04 6.29 -7.67
N TYR A 63 9.34 6.02 -7.68
CA TYR A 63 10.27 6.47 -6.65
C TYR A 63 11.63 6.84 -7.25
N LEU A 64 12.43 7.60 -6.51
CA LEU A 64 13.84 7.81 -6.82
C LEU A 64 14.70 6.87 -5.99
N THR A 65 15.66 6.25 -6.67
CA THR A 65 16.75 5.50 -6.06
C THR A 65 17.83 6.45 -5.51
N PRO A 66 18.76 5.94 -4.68
CA PRO A 66 19.88 6.74 -4.16
C PRO A 66 20.80 7.34 -5.24
N ASP A 67 20.91 6.70 -6.41
CA ASP A 67 21.71 7.20 -7.55
C ASP A 67 20.95 8.19 -8.45
N GLY A 68 19.71 8.55 -8.07
CA GLY A 68 18.89 9.53 -8.77
C GLY A 68 18.13 8.99 -9.98
N THR A 69 18.14 7.68 -10.20
CA THR A 69 17.33 7.03 -11.24
C THR A 69 15.87 6.87 -10.78
N ILE A 70 14.95 6.76 -11.76
CA ILE A 70 13.53 6.56 -11.47
C ILE A 70 13.22 5.07 -11.51
N GLY A 71 12.74 4.55 -10.38
CA GLY A 71 12.18 3.20 -10.27
C GLY A 71 10.65 3.24 -10.31
N VAL A 72 10.06 2.10 -10.69
CA VAL A 72 8.62 1.85 -10.60
C VAL A 72 8.41 0.54 -9.85
N LEU A 73 7.57 0.56 -8.83
CA LEU A 73 7.01 -0.62 -8.21
C LEU A 73 5.61 -0.84 -8.80
N HIS A 74 5.35 -2.03 -9.33
CA HIS A 74 4.01 -2.47 -9.74
C HIS A 74 3.56 -3.53 -8.73
N GLU A 75 2.38 -3.33 -8.14
CA GLU A 75 1.80 -4.27 -7.19
C GLU A 75 0.29 -4.38 -7.39
N ARG A 76 -0.23 -5.58 -7.15
CA ARG A 76 -1.66 -5.85 -7.02
C ARG A 76 -1.96 -6.28 -5.58
N SER A 77 -2.58 -5.39 -4.80
CA SER A 77 -2.83 -5.57 -3.37
C SER A 77 -4.27 -5.98 -3.06
N ARG A 78 -4.44 -6.87 -2.08
CA ARG A 78 -5.74 -7.29 -1.54
C ARG A 78 -6.08 -6.55 -0.25
N PHE A 79 -7.36 -6.24 -0.10
CA PHE A 79 -7.92 -5.57 1.06
C PHE A 79 -9.17 -6.30 1.56
N VAL A 80 -9.39 -6.25 2.87
CA VAL A 80 -10.63 -6.70 3.54
C VAL A 80 -11.22 -5.54 4.33
N ARG A 81 -12.55 -5.50 4.43
CA ARG A 81 -13.27 -4.52 5.24
C ARG A 81 -13.84 -5.20 6.48
N GLU A 82 -13.45 -4.73 7.64
CA GLU A 82 -13.94 -5.21 8.92
C GLU A 82 -14.43 -4.03 9.75
N ASN A 83 -15.65 -4.11 10.28
CA ASN A 83 -16.26 -3.06 11.09
C ASN A 83 -16.24 -1.67 10.41
N GLY A 84 -16.39 -1.64 9.07
CA GLY A 84 -16.40 -0.41 8.27
C GLY A 84 -15.01 0.14 7.93
N GLN A 85 -13.92 -0.51 8.33
CA GLN A 85 -12.54 -0.09 8.02
C GLN A 85 -11.85 -1.07 7.07
N TRP A 86 -11.12 -0.53 6.10
CA TRP A 86 -10.32 -1.32 5.15
C TRP A 86 -8.92 -1.61 5.70
N PHE A 87 -8.49 -2.86 5.57
CA PHE A 87 -7.18 -3.36 5.97
C PHE A 87 -6.47 -3.99 4.78
N TYR A 88 -5.18 -3.66 4.60
CA TYR A 88 -4.31 -4.34 3.66
C TYR A 88 -4.00 -5.76 4.16
N VAL A 89 -4.18 -6.76 3.32
CA VAL A 89 -3.85 -8.15 3.64
C VAL A 89 -2.46 -8.48 3.11
N ASP A 90 -2.30 -8.49 1.80
CA ASP A 90 -1.04 -8.74 1.12
C ASP A 90 -1.09 -8.20 -0.31
N GLY A 91 -0.03 -8.41 -1.08
CA GLY A 91 0.01 -8.07 -2.49
C GLY A 91 1.02 -8.93 -3.25
N THR A 92 0.83 -8.98 -4.55
CA THR A 92 1.74 -9.65 -5.49
C THR A 92 2.47 -8.60 -6.32
N PHE A 93 3.77 -8.81 -6.51
CA PHE A 93 4.67 -7.93 -7.26
C PHE A 93 5.06 -8.62 -8.57
N ASP A 94 5.18 -7.84 -9.64
CA ASP A 94 5.61 -8.26 -10.97
C ASP A 94 6.86 -7.52 -11.46
#